data_AF-A0A822Z4V7-F1
#
_entry.id   AF-A0A822Z4V7-F1
#
_cell.length_a   1.000
_cell.length_b   1.000
_cell.length_c   1.000
_cell.angle_alpha   90.00
_cell.angle_beta   90.00
_cell.angle_gamma   90.00
#
_symmetry.space_group_name_H-M   'P 1'
#
loop_
_entity.id
_entity.type
_entity.pdbx_description
1 polymer ?
#
loop_
_entity_poly.entity_id
_entity_poly.type
_entity_poly.pdbx_seq_one_letter_code
_entity_poly.pdbx_strand_id
1 'polypeptide(L)'
;MDSEDHIDPELPNNDHTVEEVGGSSSQAPGPSRRKRGSGKRGNTVLPHVLQRKRDQAPTVELDHYDRPVGEVRPELMSYIGMLVRDCSIIPICTTDWRTITDAKNRIYDAVKEKFIVPNEMEKTDILAVAGKMHRCFRCHVKKKYFDKYAPDHEKAFSEALQHERNIDRGDLQRLFNHWETPESKAKCETMTEVRSHNTVPHHMGRKSYAAHLHEMTEERRQKNMPPPRREDLFKKAYTNSQGGFYDPRARELAAKMKAYVDEQAEQGTQVEPIGANDAVAVIFGKDHPSRARCLGFGVNPKRAFGTNGSKSATSSTSTSCDSELRKENQMLRGEVGDLQAKVARLESVVEQLAHRQGLGALFPTPASVQEIQQLGLEASDARETSQEREGASYAHQTSREERGNVKGKKKVPFR
;
A
#
# COMPACT_ATOMS: atom_id res chain seq x y z
N MET A 1 11.04 49.24 16.54
CA MET A 1 12.41 49.76 16.55
C MET A 1 13.29 48.64 17.05
N ASP A 2 14.04 47.86 16.29
CA ASP A 2 14.34 47.69 14.86
C ASP A 2 15.11 46.34 14.88
N SER A 3 14.67 45.32 14.14
CA SER A 3 15.20 44.93 12.81
C SER A 3 16.25 43.82 12.88
N GLU A 4 15.96 42.77 12.09
CA GLU A 4 16.89 41.97 11.26
C GLU A 4 17.82 40.96 11.96
N ASP A 5 18.04 39.72 11.53
CA ASP A 5 17.74 38.97 10.30
C ASP A 5 17.65 37.47 10.65
N HIS A 6 16.67 36.73 10.11
CA HIS A 6 16.90 35.30 9.89
C HIS A 6 16.24 34.79 8.61
N ILE A 7 17.14 34.44 7.71
CA ILE A 7 16.99 33.93 6.35
C ILE A 7 16.15 32.66 6.31
N ASP A 8 15.22 32.66 5.35
CA ASP A 8 14.34 31.57 4.94
C ASP A 8 15.16 30.48 4.19
N PRO A 9 15.10 29.18 4.57
CA PRO A 9 15.63 28.12 3.72
C PRO A 9 14.55 27.64 2.75
N GLU A 10 14.67 28.13 1.51
CA GLU A 10 14.01 27.64 0.31
C GLU A 10 13.97 26.10 0.24
N LEU A 11 12.77 25.54 0.06
CA LEU A 11 12.60 24.15 -0.34
C LEU A 11 12.85 24.00 -1.85
N PRO A 12 13.59 22.96 -2.28
CA PRO A 12 14.05 22.86 -3.66
C PRO A 12 12.93 22.59 -4.66
N ASN A 13 12.97 23.39 -5.73
CA ASN A 13 12.27 23.20 -6.98
C ASN A 13 12.74 21.90 -7.65
N ASN A 14 11.85 20.92 -7.82
CA ASN A 14 12.07 19.80 -8.74
C ASN A 14 11.44 20.13 -10.09
N ASP A 15 12.14 20.96 -10.86
CA ASP A 15 12.00 21.02 -12.32
C ASP A 15 13.24 20.34 -12.91
N HIS A 16 13.13 19.03 -13.18
CA HIS A 16 14.21 18.29 -13.84
C HIS A 16 14.06 18.44 -15.36
N THR A 17 14.62 19.53 -15.89
CA THR A 17 15.13 19.55 -17.26
C THR A 17 16.50 18.88 -17.25
N VAL A 18 16.57 17.67 -17.80
CA VAL A 18 17.83 17.02 -18.13
C VAL A 18 18.45 17.76 -19.32
N GLU A 19 19.56 18.47 -19.07
CA GLU A 19 20.48 18.90 -20.12
C GLU A 19 21.39 17.71 -20.48
N GLU A 20 21.30 17.24 -21.73
CA GLU A 20 22.31 16.36 -22.30
C GLU A 20 23.46 17.20 -22.85
N VAL A 21 24.66 16.95 -22.34
CA VAL A 21 25.92 17.50 -22.81
C VAL A 21 26.28 16.83 -24.15
N GLY A 22 26.56 17.67 -25.15
CA GLY A 22 26.79 17.27 -26.53
C GLY A 22 28.08 16.49 -26.79
N GLY A 23 27.97 15.47 -27.63
CA GLY A 23 29.05 14.87 -28.40
C GLY A 23 28.95 15.28 -29.86
N SER A 24 30.02 15.86 -30.40
CA SER A 24 30.13 16.40 -31.75
C SER A 24 30.21 15.28 -32.81
N SER A 25 29.33 15.32 -33.82
CA SER A 25 29.63 14.80 -35.15
C SER A 25 28.75 15.48 -36.20
N SER A 26 29.40 15.94 -37.26
CA SER A 26 28.92 16.81 -38.33
C SER A 26 28.03 16.11 -39.36
N GLN A 27 26.86 16.68 -39.69
CA GLN A 27 26.21 16.55 -41.01
C GLN A 27 25.13 17.65 -41.24
N ALA A 28 24.88 17.96 -42.52
CA ALA A 28 24.30 19.16 -43.13
C ALA A 28 22.84 19.54 -42.77
N PRO A 29 22.36 20.78 -43.06
CA PRO A 29 21.14 21.33 -42.47
C PRO A 29 19.85 20.92 -43.23
N GLY A 30 18.92 20.29 -42.50
CA GLY A 30 17.52 20.09 -42.90
C GLY A 30 16.56 21.14 -42.32
N PRO A 31 15.29 21.18 -42.76
CA PRO A 31 14.41 22.34 -42.64
C PRO A 31 14.02 22.64 -41.18
N SER A 32 13.89 23.93 -40.88
CA SER A 32 13.73 24.47 -39.52
C SER A 32 12.50 23.92 -38.78
N ARG A 33 12.73 23.02 -37.83
CA ARG A 33 11.74 22.59 -36.86
C ARG A 33 11.52 23.74 -35.88
N ARG A 34 10.45 24.51 -36.07
CA ARG A 34 9.97 25.52 -35.11
C ARG A 34 9.92 24.91 -33.71
N LYS A 35 10.77 25.40 -32.79
CA LYS A 35 10.65 25.10 -31.36
C LYS A 35 9.26 25.57 -30.91
N ARG A 36 8.35 24.62 -30.63
CA ARG A 36 7.10 24.94 -29.92
C ARG A 36 7.53 25.44 -28.55
N GLY A 37 7.24 26.71 -28.25
CA GLY A 37 7.48 27.28 -26.93
C GLY A 37 6.85 26.42 -25.84
N SER A 38 7.50 26.34 -24.69
CA SER A 38 7.01 25.66 -23.49
C SER A 38 5.78 26.39 -22.95
N GLY A 39 4.63 26.20 -23.59
CA GLY A 39 3.35 26.59 -23.01
C GLY A 39 3.18 25.86 -21.68
N LYS A 40 2.87 26.59 -20.62
CA LYS A 40 2.51 26.01 -19.31
C LYS A 40 1.43 24.95 -19.54
N ARG A 41 1.69 23.70 -19.15
CA ARG A 41 0.76 22.58 -19.36
C ARG A 41 -0.54 22.84 -18.57
N GLY A 42 -1.67 22.92 -19.27
CA GLY A 42 -2.99 23.10 -18.66
C GLY A 42 -3.51 21.83 -17.95
N ASN A 43 -4.74 21.92 -17.43
CA ASN A 43 -5.41 20.80 -16.78
C ASN A 43 -5.52 19.57 -17.70
N THR A 44 -5.43 18.38 -17.12
CA THR A 44 -5.58 17.12 -17.87
C THR A 44 -7.05 16.88 -18.22
N VAL A 45 -7.35 16.68 -19.51
CA VAL A 45 -8.73 16.59 -20.06
C VAL A 45 -9.12 15.22 -20.63
N LEU A 46 -8.19 14.25 -20.70
CA LEU A 46 -8.42 12.84 -21.12
C LEU A 46 -9.45 12.63 -22.28
N PRO A 47 -9.27 13.24 -23.47
CA PRO A 47 -10.27 13.17 -24.54
C PRO A 47 -10.55 11.75 -25.00
N HIS A 48 -9.53 10.89 -25.02
CA HIS A 48 -9.64 9.48 -25.41
C HIS A 48 -10.47 8.66 -24.43
N VAL A 49 -10.47 8.99 -23.13
CA VAL A 49 -11.34 8.34 -22.12
C VAL A 49 -12.78 8.84 -22.26
N LEU A 50 -12.97 10.14 -22.53
CA LEU A 50 -14.30 10.72 -22.71
C LEU A 50 -15.01 10.16 -23.96
N GLN A 51 -14.27 9.97 -25.05
CA GLN A 51 -14.78 9.41 -26.31
C GLN A 51 -14.89 7.88 -26.28
N ARG A 52 -14.36 7.22 -25.25
CA ARG A 52 -14.39 5.77 -25.10
C ARG A 52 -15.83 5.27 -25.00
N LYS A 53 -16.15 4.28 -25.83
CA LYS A 53 -17.40 3.52 -25.77
C LYS A 53 -17.28 2.37 -24.76
N ARG A 54 -18.41 1.90 -24.23
CA ARG A 54 -18.44 0.94 -23.12
C ARG A 54 -17.82 -0.43 -23.47
N ASP A 55 -17.92 -0.84 -24.73
CA ASP A 55 -17.33 -2.06 -25.30
C ASP A 55 -15.79 -2.03 -25.33
N GLN A 56 -15.19 -0.83 -25.31
CA GLN A 56 -13.74 -0.62 -25.29
C GLN A 56 -13.20 -0.32 -23.88
N ALA A 57 -14.03 -0.46 -22.85
CA ALA A 57 -13.65 -0.16 -21.47
C ALA A 57 -12.62 -1.17 -20.96
N PRO A 58 -11.44 -0.72 -20.50
CA PRO A 58 -10.46 -1.62 -19.91
C PRO A 58 -10.91 -2.13 -18.54
N THR A 59 -10.51 -3.36 -18.21
CA THR A 59 -10.73 -3.94 -16.88
C THR A 59 -9.73 -3.40 -15.88
N VAL A 60 -10.23 -3.00 -14.72
CA VAL A 60 -9.40 -2.53 -13.60
C VAL A 60 -8.86 -3.75 -12.85
N GLU A 61 -7.55 -3.89 -12.82
CA GLU A 61 -6.87 -4.89 -11.99
C GLU A 61 -6.87 -4.46 -10.52
N LEU A 62 -7.10 -5.41 -9.62
CA LEU A 62 -7.14 -5.17 -8.18
C LEU A 62 -6.04 -5.94 -7.46
N ASP A 63 -5.49 -5.36 -6.39
CA ASP A 63 -4.62 -6.10 -5.46
C ASP A 63 -5.43 -6.91 -4.44
N HIS A 64 -4.74 -7.64 -3.56
CA HIS A 64 -5.37 -8.42 -2.48
C HIS A 64 -6.17 -7.57 -1.46
N TYR A 65 -6.09 -6.24 -1.56
CA TYR A 65 -6.88 -5.31 -0.76
C TYR A 65 -7.91 -4.58 -1.61
N ASP A 66 -8.33 -5.13 -2.74
CA ASP A 66 -9.35 -4.59 -3.66
C ASP A 66 -9.04 -3.18 -4.19
N ARG A 67 -7.76 -2.82 -4.27
CA ARG A 67 -7.32 -1.49 -4.75
C ARG A 67 -6.86 -1.55 -6.19
N PRO A 68 -7.12 -0.52 -6.99
CA PRO A 68 -6.71 -0.49 -8.39
C PRO A 68 -5.18 -0.47 -8.52
N VAL A 69 -4.66 -1.44 -9.27
CA VAL A 69 -3.24 -1.62 -9.62
C VAL A 69 -3.10 -1.85 -11.14
N GLY A 70 -1.90 -2.18 -11.61
CA GLY A 70 -1.63 -2.43 -13.02
C GLY A 70 -1.64 -1.18 -13.92
N GLU A 71 -1.63 -1.43 -15.23
CA GLU A 71 -1.46 -0.43 -16.29
C GLU A 71 -2.64 0.53 -16.43
N VAL A 72 -3.86 0.08 -16.07
CA VAL A 72 -5.09 0.88 -16.20
C VAL A 72 -5.23 1.89 -15.06
N ARG A 73 -4.62 1.62 -13.89
CA ARG A 73 -4.74 2.45 -12.69
C ARG A 73 -4.42 3.93 -12.92
N PRO A 74 -3.29 4.35 -13.55
CA PRO A 74 -2.96 5.77 -13.71
C PRO A 74 -4.03 6.54 -14.50
N GLU A 75 -4.64 5.89 -15.50
CA GLU A 75 -5.72 6.47 -16.29
C GLU A 75 -7.00 6.61 -15.46
N LEU A 76 -7.40 5.56 -14.74
CA LEU A 76 -8.53 5.59 -13.80
C LEU A 76 -8.39 6.71 -12.77
N MET A 77 -7.22 6.82 -12.13
CA MET A 77 -6.95 7.88 -11.14
C MET A 77 -7.03 9.28 -11.78
N SER A 78 -6.54 9.42 -13.01
CA SER A 78 -6.61 10.70 -13.73
C SER A 78 -8.04 11.06 -14.10
N TYR A 79 -8.86 10.08 -14.47
CA TYR A 79 -10.27 10.25 -14.80
C TYR A 79 -11.11 10.66 -13.58
N ILE A 80 -10.94 9.97 -12.45
CA ILE A 80 -11.57 10.37 -11.18
C ILE A 80 -11.17 11.79 -10.81
N GLY A 81 -9.87 12.13 -10.93
CA GLY A 81 -9.38 13.48 -10.63
C GLY A 81 -9.93 14.56 -11.57
N MET A 82 -10.26 14.22 -12.80
CA MET A 82 -10.92 15.11 -13.76
C MET A 82 -12.38 15.33 -13.38
N LEU A 83 -13.14 14.27 -13.09
CA LEU A 83 -14.54 14.36 -12.65
C LEU A 83 -14.68 15.21 -11.38
N VAL A 84 -13.76 15.05 -10.42
CA VAL A 84 -13.77 15.79 -9.16
C VAL A 84 -13.46 17.28 -9.33
N ARG A 85 -12.77 17.67 -10.40
CA ARG A 85 -12.49 19.08 -10.74
C ARG A 85 -13.60 19.71 -11.58
N ASP A 86 -14.57 18.93 -12.03
CA ASP A 86 -15.74 19.44 -12.73
C ASP A 86 -16.73 20.00 -11.70
N CYS A 87 -16.82 21.33 -11.63
CA CYS A 87 -17.69 22.00 -10.66
C CYS A 87 -19.19 21.80 -10.96
N SER A 88 -19.55 21.34 -12.16
CA SER A 88 -20.93 20.91 -12.44
C SER A 88 -21.30 19.61 -11.72
N ILE A 89 -20.31 18.79 -11.35
CA ILE A 89 -20.50 17.56 -10.58
C ILE A 89 -20.33 17.83 -9.09
N ILE A 90 -19.21 18.42 -8.69
CA ILE A 90 -18.93 18.77 -7.28
C ILE A 90 -18.56 20.26 -7.18
N PRO A 91 -19.42 21.10 -6.58
CA PRO A 91 -19.08 22.48 -6.24
C PRO A 91 -17.81 22.53 -5.38
N ILE A 92 -16.83 23.35 -5.76
CA ILE A 92 -15.55 23.44 -5.02
C ILE A 92 -15.73 23.96 -3.58
N CYS A 93 -16.82 24.69 -3.32
CA CYS A 93 -17.18 25.17 -1.99
C CYS A 93 -17.69 24.06 -1.06
N THR A 94 -17.83 22.82 -1.53
CA THR A 94 -18.30 21.69 -0.72
C THR A 94 -17.35 21.45 0.47
N THR A 95 -17.85 21.68 1.68
CA THR A 95 -17.10 21.52 2.93
C THR A 95 -17.23 20.11 3.51
N ASP A 96 -18.44 19.54 3.49
CA ASP A 96 -18.71 18.20 4.00
C ASP A 96 -18.88 17.19 2.86
N TRP A 97 -17.98 16.21 2.79
CA TRP A 97 -18.07 15.11 1.81
C TRP A 97 -19.30 14.24 2.06
N ARG A 98 -19.83 14.17 3.28
CA ARG A 98 -20.94 13.26 3.64
C ARG A 98 -22.25 13.64 2.96
N THR A 99 -22.47 14.93 2.70
CA THR A 99 -23.75 15.48 2.24
C THR A 99 -23.97 15.40 0.72
N ILE A 100 -22.93 15.17 -0.08
CA ILE A 100 -23.01 15.21 -1.55
C ILE A 100 -23.31 13.85 -2.20
N THR A 101 -24.43 13.23 -1.84
CA THR A 101 -24.82 11.88 -2.32
C THR A 101 -25.01 11.82 -3.84
N ASP A 102 -25.70 12.79 -4.43
CA ASP A 102 -25.98 12.79 -5.88
C ASP A 102 -24.70 12.93 -6.71
N ALA A 103 -23.80 13.82 -6.29
CA ALA A 103 -22.50 13.98 -6.94
C ALA A 103 -21.65 12.70 -6.88
N LYS A 104 -21.65 12.01 -5.74
CA LYS A 104 -20.98 10.72 -5.58
C LYS A 104 -21.54 9.66 -6.53
N ASN A 105 -22.87 9.61 -6.69
CA ASN A 105 -23.51 8.69 -7.62
C ASN A 105 -23.07 8.97 -9.06
N ARG A 106 -23.12 10.24 -9.49
CA ARG A 106 -22.65 10.66 -10.83
C ARG A 106 -21.20 10.28 -11.10
N ILE A 107 -20.30 10.46 -10.12
CA ILE A 107 -18.89 10.05 -10.26
C ILE A 107 -18.78 8.54 -10.44
N TYR A 108 -19.48 7.78 -9.61
CA TYR A 108 -19.44 6.32 -9.68
C TYR A 108 -19.98 5.80 -11.01
N ASP A 109 -21.09 6.35 -11.48
CA ASP A 109 -21.72 5.97 -12.74
C ASP A 109 -20.83 6.33 -13.93
N ALA A 110 -20.23 7.52 -13.95
CA ALA A 110 -19.26 7.93 -14.97
C ALA A 110 -18.02 7.01 -14.99
N VAL A 111 -17.51 6.58 -13.83
CA VAL A 111 -16.41 5.61 -13.77
C VAL A 111 -16.84 4.27 -14.34
N LYS A 112 -18.02 3.74 -13.98
CA LYS A 112 -18.54 2.47 -14.51
C LYS A 112 -18.87 2.50 -16.00
N GLU A 113 -19.13 3.68 -16.55
CA GLU A 113 -19.34 3.87 -17.99
C GLU A 113 -18.02 3.72 -18.76
N LYS A 114 -16.89 4.18 -18.19
CA LYS A 114 -15.60 4.22 -18.90
C LYS A 114 -14.64 3.08 -18.55
N PHE A 115 -14.90 2.34 -17.47
CA PHE A 115 -14.05 1.26 -16.96
C PHE A 115 -14.89 0.04 -16.55
N ILE A 116 -14.35 -1.17 -16.75
CA ILE A 116 -14.90 -2.39 -16.16
C ILE A 116 -14.33 -2.49 -14.73
N VAL A 117 -15.14 -2.10 -13.75
CA VAL A 117 -14.82 -2.18 -12.33
C VAL A 117 -15.25 -3.55 -11.79
N PRO A 118 -14.34 -4.39 -11.26
CA PRO A 118 -14.70 -5.65 -10.64
C PRO A 118 -15.62 -5.46 -9.42
N ASN A 119 -16.39 -6.49 -9.08
CA ASN A 119 -17.39 -6.40 -8.01
C ASN A 119 -16.75 -6.28 -6.61
N GLU A 120 -15.52 -6.76 -6.48
CA GLU A 120 -14.69 -6.69 -5.28
C GLU A 120 -14.35 -5.25 -4.90
N MET A 121 -14.20 -4.35 -5.88
CA MET A 121 -13.94 -2.94 -5.61
C MET A 121 -15.24 -2.24 -5.20
N GLU A 122 -15.38 -1.98 -3.90
CA GLU A 122 -16.55 -1.29 -3.38
C GLU A 122 -16.67 0.13 -3.94
N LYS A 123 -17.92 0.58 -4.11
CA LYS A 123 -18.23 1.98 -4.43
C LYS A 123 -17.59 2.96 -3.44
N THR A 124 -17.53 2.58 -2.17
CA THR A 124 -16.94 3.35 -1.08
C THR A 124 -15.44 3.64 -1.33
N ASP A 125 -14.70 2.70 -1.90
CA ASP A 125 -13.27 2.85 -2.20
C ASP A 125 -13.02 3.87 -3.33
N ILE A 126 -13.82 3.82 -4.41
CA ILE A 126 -13.76 4.82 -5.49
C ILE A 126 -14.08 6.21 -4.93
N LEU A 127 -15.12 6.32 -4.11
CA LEU A 127 -15.54 7.60 -3.52
C LEU A 127 -14.55 8.11 -2.47
N ALA A 128 -13.83 7.24 -1.77
CA ALA A 128 -12.75 7.62 -0.86
C ALA A 128 -11.59 8.29 -1.63
N VAL A 129 -11.23 7.74 -2.80
CA VAL A 129 -10.25 8.34 -3.72
C VAL A 129 -10.74 9.70 -4.23
N ALA A 130 -12.00 9.77 -4.71
CA ALA A 130 -12.60 11.01 -5.19
C ALA A 130 -12.61 12.10 -4.10
N GLY A 131 -13.02 11.77 -2.89
CA GLY A 131 -13.04 12.70 -1.75
C GLY A 131 -11.64 13.18 -1.35
N LYS A 132 -10.62 12.30 -1.43
CA LYS A 132 -9.23 12.70 -1.26
C LYS A 132 -8.81 13.70 -2.34
N MET A 133 -9.09 13.42 -3.61
CA MET A 133 -8.75 14.29 -4.74
C MET A 133 -9.45 15.66 -4.63
N HIS A 134 -10.69 15.69 -4.14
CA HIS A 134 -11.44 16.94 -3.95
C HIS A 134 -10.76 17.83 -2.90
N ARG A 135 -10.37 17.24 -1.76
CA ARG A 135 -9.57 17.96 -0.74
C ARG A 135 -8.24 18.45 -1.29
N CYS A 136 -7.52 17.61 -2.05
CA CYS A 136 -6.25 18.01 -2.67
C CYS A 136 -6.42 19.16 -3.68
N PHE A 137 -7.52 19.17 -4.45
CA PHE A 137 -7.84 20.26 -5.36
C PHE A 137 -8.09 21.57 -4.60
N ARG A 138 -8.89 21.55 -3.53
CA ARG A 138 -9.10 22.71 -2.66
C ARG A 138 -7.79 23.21 -2.04
N CYS A 139 -6.92 22.31 -1.55
CA CYS A 139 -5.59 22.67 -1.06
C CYS A 139 -4.72 23.32 -2.15
N HIS A 140 -4.79 22.82 -3.38
CA HIS A 140 -4.05 23.39 -4.50
C HIS A 140 -4.51 24.82 -4.82
N VAL A 141 -5.82 25.04 -4.91
CA VAL A 141 -6.41 26.38 -5.13
C VAL A 141 -6.03 27.32 -3.99
N LYS A 142 -6.14 26.86 -2.73
CA LYS A 142 -5.75 27.67 -1.57
C LYS A 142 -4.29 28.12 -1.65
N LYS A 143 -3.35 27.17 -1.83
CA LYS A 143 -1.92 27.49 -1.89
C LYS A 143 -1.56 28.37 -3.08
N LYS A 144 -2.14 28.12 -4.25
CA LYS A 144 -1.79 28.78 -5.51
C LYS A 144 -2.32 30.20 -5.61
N TYR A 145 -3.47 30.47 -5.00
CA TYR A 145 -4.16 31.76 -5.10
C TYR A 145 -4.34 32.41 -3.73
N PHE A 146 -5.15 31.79 -2.85
CA PHE A 146 -5.54 32.40 -1.57
C PHE A 146 -4.34 32.77 -0.68
N ASP A 147 -3.45 31.82 -0.42
CA ASP A 147 -2.28 32.06 0.44
C ASP A 147 -1.21 32.90 -0.28
N LYS A 148 -1.04 32.73 -1.60
CA LYS A 148 0.00 33.38 -2.40
C LYS A 148 -0.19 34.90 -2.51
N TYR A 149 -1.43 35.34 -2.66
CA TYR A 149 -1.76 36.75 -2.84
C TYR A 149 -2.23 37.42 -1.54
N ALA A 150 -2.17 36.73 -0.39
CA ALA A 150 -2.53 37.32 0.89
C ALA A 150 -1.65 38.54 1.23
N PRO A 151 -2.22 39.62 1.82
CA PRO A 151 -3.60 39.78 2.26
C PRO A 151 -4.58 40.29 1.16
N ASP A 152 -4.12 40.47 -0.08
CA ASP A 152 -4.93 40.96 -1.20
C ASP A 152 -5.86 39.85 -1.76
N HIS A 153 -6.97 39.64 -1.04
CA HIS A 153 -7.97 38.62 -1.39
C HIS A 153 -8.73 38.93 -2.69
N GLU A 154 -8.84 40.19 -3.10
CA GLU A 154 -9.49 40.58 -4.36
C GLU A 154 -8.66 40.16 -5.57
N LYS A 155 -7.34 40.39 -5.52
CA LYS A 155 -6.41 39.89 -6.52
C LYS A 155 -6.36 38.37 -6.52
N ALA A 156 -6.30 37.74 -5.34
CA ALA A 156 -6.35 36.28 -5.21
C ALA A 156 -7.58 35.68 -5.90
N PHE A 157 -8.75 36.31 -5.70
CA PHE A 157 -10.02 35.89 -6.29
C PHE A 157 -10.03 36.06 -7.81
N SER A 158 -9.56 37.20 -8.31
CA SER A 158 -9.51 37.51 -9.75
C SER A 158 -8.58 36.55 -10.50
N GLU A 159 -7.40 36.27 -9.94
CA GLU A 159 -6.41 35.33 -10.49
C GLU A 159 -6.94 33.89 -10.52
N ALA A 160 -7.63 33.47 -9.46
CA ALA A 160 -8.26 32.16 -9.40
C ALA A 160 -9.35 32.00 -10.48
N LEU A 161 -10.23 32.98 -10.67
CA LEU A 161 -11.26 32.94 -11.72
C LEU A 161 -10.68 32.94 -13.14
N GLN A 162 -9.61 33.70 -13.38
CA GLN A 162 -9.00 33.77 -14.70
C GLN A 162 -8.36 32.44 -15.11
N HIS A 163 -7.76 31.74 -14.15
CA HIS A 163 -6.98 30.54 -14.41
C HIS A 163 -7.76 29.24 -14.23
N GLU A 164 -8.71 29.17 -13.30
CA GLU A 164 -9.54 28.01 -13.05
C GLU A 164 -10.91 28.17 -13.71
N ARG A 165 -10.93 28.16 -15.05
CA ARG A 165 -12.12 28.45 -15.89
C ARG A 165 -13.35 27.59 -15.62
N ASN A 166 -13.18 26.47 -14.92
CA ASN A 166 -14.27 25.53 -14.60
C ASN A 166 -14.92 25.81 -13.24
N ILE A 167 -14.45 26.82 -12.49
CA ILE A 167 -15.01 27.17 -11.18
C ILE A 167 -16.06 28.28 -11.33
N ASP A 168 -17.24 28.06 -10.75
CA ASP A 168 -18.27 29.10 -10.65
C ASP A 168 -17.83 30.22 -9.69
N ARG A 169 -18.16 31.47 -10.05
CA ARG A 169 -17.83 32.66 -9.24
C ARG A 169 -18.39 32.57 -7.83
N GLY A 170 -19.65 32.16 -7.69
CA GLY A 170 -20.32 32.03 -6.40
C GLY A 170 -19.70 30.94 -5.52
N ASP A 171 -19.35 29.80 -6.11
CA ASP A 171 -18.65 28.73 -5.40
C ASP A 171 -17.27 29.17 -4.91
N LEU A 172 -16.49 29.85 -5.74
CA LEU A 172 -15.19 30.35 -5.33
C LEU A 172 -15.32 31.34 -4.17
N GLN A 173 -16.31 32.24 -4.22
CA GLN A 173 -16.54 33.23 -3.16
C GLN A 173 -16.89 32.55 -1.84
N ARG A 174 -17.81 31.59 -1.88
CA ARG A 174 -18.18 30.79 -0.69
C ARG A 174 -16.97 30.07 -0.11
N LEU A 175 -16.08 29.55 -0.95
CA LEU A 175 -14.87 28.88 -0.51
C LEU A 175 -13.87 29.83 0.16
N PHE A 176 -13.65 31.02 -0.40
CA PHE A 176 -12.78 32.05 0.18
C PHE A 176 -13.31 32.51 1.53
N ASN A 177 -14.59 32.85 1.61
CA ASN A 177 -15.25 33.23 2.87
C ASN A 177 -15.10 32.13 3.93
N HIS A 178 -15.25 30.86 3.53
CA HIS A 178 -15.04 29.73 4.44
C HIS A 178 -13.60 29.68 4.98
N TRP A 179 -12.59 29.92 4.14
CA TRP A 179 -11.19 29.93 4.59
C TRP A 179 -10.86 31.07 5.55
N GLU A 180 -11.57 32.18 5.47
CA GLU A 180 -11.40 33.33 6.36
C GLU A 180 -12.02 33.13 7.75
N THR A 181 -12.97 32.20 7.89
CA THR A 181 -13.64 31.93 9.18
C THR A 181 -12.63 31.58 10.29
N PRO A 182 -12.86 32.03 11.54
CA PRO A 182 -12.00 31.70 12.67
C PRO A 182 -11.84 30.19 12.86
N GLU A 183 -12.92 29.41 12.68
CA GLU A 183 -12.89 27.95 12.78
C GLU A 183 -11.97 27.31 11.75
N SER A 184 -12.00 27.78 10.50
CA SER A 184 -11.11 27.30 9.44
C SER A 184 -9.65 27.63 9.73
N LYS A 185 -9.37 28.85 10.22
CA LYS A 185 -8.00 29.28 10.58
C LYS A 185 -7.44 28.45 11.74
N ALA A 186 -8.18 28.31 12.83
CA ALA A 186 -7.79 27.48 13.97
C ALA A 186 -7.53 26.02 13.54
N LYS A 187 -8.39 25.45 12.70
CA LYS A 187 -8.18 24.11 12.14
C LYS A 187 -6.93 24.02 11.28
N CYS A 188 -6.61 25.04 10.49
CA CYS A 188 -5.39 25.09 9.69
C CYS A 188 -4.14 25.13 10.57
N GLU A 189 -4.16 25.89 11.67
CA GLU A 189 -3.05 25.97 12.63
C GLU A 189 -2.79 24.61 13.28
N THR A 190 -3.82 23.96 13.84
CA THR A 190 -3.69 22.62 14.42
C THR A 190 -3.15 21.60 13.42
N MET A 191 -3.64 21.62 12.18
CA MET A 191 -3.19 20.67 11.15
C MET A 191 -1.76 20.98 10.65
N THR A 192 -1.32 22.24 10.76
CA THR A 192 0.06 22.65 10.46
C THR A 192 1.02 22.15 11.53
N GLU A 193 0.64 22.26 12.79
CA GLU A 193 1.37 21.65 13.92
C GLU A 193 1.45 20.12 13.78
N VAL A 194 0.33 19.44 13.51
CA VAL A 194 0.34 17.99 13.27
C VAL A 194 1.27 17.61 12.11
N ARG A 195 1.32 18.43 11.06
CA ARG A 195 2.19 18.20 9.90
C ARG A 195 3.68 18.42 10.23
N SER A 196 4.03 19.30 11.17
CA SER A 196 5.43 19.55 11.56
C SER A 196 6.08 18.31 12.20
N HIS A 197 5.29 17.44 12.83
CA HIS A 197 5.75 16.15 13.36
C HIS A 197 6.07 15.10 12.28
N ASN A 198 5.73 15.34 11.02
CA ASN A 198 6.14 14.47 9.91
C ASN A 198 7.58 14.77 9.48
N THR A 199 8.54 14.29 10.26
CA THR A 199 9.97 14.58 10.09
C THR A 199 10.61 13.89 8.90
N VAL A 200 10.10 12.72 8.49
CA VAL A 200 10.68 11.92 7.40
C VAL A 200 9.61 11.66 6.32
N PRO A 201 9.42 12.60 5.36
CA PRO A 201 8.46 12.43 4.27
C PRO A 201 8.93 11.37 3.26
N HIS A 202 7.99 10.62 2.70
CA HIS A 202 8.26 9.64 1.64
C HIS A 202 8.28 10.31 0.25
N HIS A 203 8.95 9.67 -0.71
CA HIS A 203 9.28 10.21 -2.02
C HIS A 203 8.78 9.30 -3.18
N MET A 204 7.49 8.96 -3.19
CA MET A 204 6.91 8.00 -4.15
C MET A 204 6.19 8.63 -5.35
N GLY A 205 6.17 9.96 -5.43
CA GLY A 205 5.51 10.69 -6.51
C GLY A 205 4.02 10.30 -6.65
N ARG A 206 3.58 10.05 -7.90
CA ARG A 206 2.17 9.70 -8.21
C ARG A 206 1.84 8.22 -8.03
N LYS A 207 2.84 7.33 -7.93
CA LYS A 207 2.62 5.90 -7.72
C LYS A 207 2.32 5.67 -6.23
N SER A 208 1.27 4.90 -5.94
CA SER A 208 0.90 4.58 -4.55
C SER A 208 1.69 3.37 -4.05
N TYR A 209 1.74 3.20 -2.71
CA TYR A 209 2.23 1.95 -2.09
C TYR A 209 1.57 0.71 -2.68
N ALA A 210 0.27 0.73 -2.97
CA ALA A 210 -0.42 -0.38 -3.66
C ALA A 210 0.21 -0.74 -5.01
N ALA A 211 0.52 0.27 -5.83
CA ALA A 211 1.12 0.07 -7.15
C ALA A 211 2.55 -0.45 -7.03
N HIS A 212 3.34 0.12 -6.10
CA HIS A 212 4.69 -0.37 -5.84
C HIS A 212 4.72 -1.78 -5.27
N LEU A 213 3.78 -2.13 -4.38
CA LEU A 213 3.66 -3.48 -3.85
C LEU A 213 3.34 -4.46 -4.98
N HIS A 214 2.36 -4.15 -5.83
CA HIS A 214 2.02 -4.97 -6.98
C HIS A 214 3.22 -5.15 -7.94
N GLU A 215 3.86 -4.06 -8.37
CA GLU A 215 5.05 -4.10 -9.23
C GLU A 215 6.17 -4.96 -8.61
N MET A 216 6.49 -4.76 -7.33
CA MET A 216 7.53 -5.54 -6.65
C MET A 216 7.15 -7.01 -6.46
N THR A 217 5.87 -7.32 -6.22
CA THR A 217 5.39 -8.70 -6.12
C THR A 217 5.55 -9.42 -7.46
N GLU A 218 5.15 -8.79 -8.56
CA GLU A 218 5.30 -9.35 -9.90
C GLU A 218 6.78 -9.55 -10.28
N GLU A 219 7.63 -8.55 -10.01
CA GLU A 219 9.09 -8.64 -10.23
C GLU A 219 9.72 -9.78 -9.43
N ARG A 220 9.32 -9.95 -8.15
CA ARG A 220 9.85 -11.02 -7.30
C ARG A 220 9.33 -12.38 -7.70
N ARG A 221 8.06 -12.49 -8.12
CA ARG A 221 7.48 -13.73 -8.67
C ARG A 221 8.26 -14.19 -9.91
N GLN A 222 8.56 -13.28 -10.83
CA GLN A 222 9.37 -13.60 -12.03
C GLN A 222 10.79 -14.07 -11.67
N LYS A 223 11.35 -13.58 -10.57
CA LYS A 223 12.68 -13.95 -10.06
C LYS A 223 12.67 -15.11 -9.07
N ASN A 224 11.51 -15.74 -8.84
CA ASN A 224 11.32 -16.79 -7.84
C ASN A 224 11.81 -16.40 -6.42
N MET A 225 11.55 -15.15 -6.03
CA MET A 225 11.91 -14.56 -4.74
C MET A 225 10.68 -14.46 -3.81
N PRO A 226 10.87 -14.48 -2.48
CA PRO A 226 9.77 -14.31 -1.53
C PRO A 226 9.06 -12.95 -1.69
N PRO A 227 7.76 -12.86 -1.35
CA PRO A 227 6.98 -11.64 -1.53
C PRO A 227 7.59 -10.43 -0.79
N PRO A 228 7.33 -9.20 -1.26
CA PRO A 228 7.83 -7.99 -0.61
C PRO A 228 7.36 -7.84 0.83
N ARG A 229 8.28 -7.44 1.71
CA ARG A 229 7.99 -7.15 3.13
C ARG A 229 7.68 -5.65 3.30
N ARG A 230 7.10 -5.23 4.43
CA ARG A 230 6.80 -3.80 4.65
C ARG A 230 8.05 -2.92 4.72
N GLU A 231 9.18 -3.44 5.17
CA GLU A 231 10.45 -2.71 5.17
C GLU A 231 11.03 -2.55 3.77
N ASP A 232 10.70 -3.45 2.82
CA ASP A 232 11.02 -3.26 1.41
C ASP A 232 10.23 -2.08 0.83
N LEU A 233 8.94 -2.00 1.14
CA LEU A 233 8.08 -0.87 0.79
C LEU A 233 8.55 0.43 1.46
N PHE A 234 8.99 0.37 2.72
CA PHE A 234 9.61 1.50 3.40
C PHE A 234 10.85 1.94 2.62
N LYS A 235 11.81 1.06 2.40
CA LYS A 235 13.04 1.37 1.65
C LYS A 235 12.71 2.00 0.29
N LYS A 236 11.82 1.39 -0.50
CA LYS A 236 11.39 1.93 -1.80
C LYS A 236 10.81 3.34 -1.70
N ALA A 237 10.09 3.65 -0.63
CA ALA A 237 9.48 4.95 -0.41
C ALA A 237 10.46 6.05 -0.01
N TYR A 238 11.66 5.69 0.47
CA TYR A 238 12.64 6.62 1.02
C TYR A 238 13.98 6.64 0.25
N THR A 239 14.09 5.87 -0.83
CA THR A 239 15.27 5.84 -1.71
C THR A 239 14.98 6.42 -3.10
N ASN A 240 16.00 6.99 -3.72
CA ASN A 240 15.98 7.39 -5.12
C ASN A 240 16.08 6.16 -6.07
N SER A 241 16.09 6.40 -7.38
CA SER A 241 16.23 5.34 -8.39
C SER A 241 17.55 4.57 -8.31
N GLN A 242 18.60 5.18 -7.74
CA GLN A 242 19.91 4.57 -7.53
C GLN A 242 20.01 3.84 -6.17
N GLY A 243 18.93 3.77 -5.39
CA GLY A 243 18.89 3.13 -4.08
C GLY A 243 19.46 3.97 -2.92
N GLY A 244 19.87 5.22 -3.19
CA GLY A 244 20.34 6.15 -2.17
C GLY A 244 19.19 6.76 -1.38
N PHE A 245 19.32 6.81 -0.05
CA PHE A 245 18.34 7.48 0.82
C PHE A 245 18.45 9.01 0.72
N TYR A 246 17.29 9.68 0.66
CA TYR A 246 17.21 11.14 0.70
C TYR A 246 17.54 11.71 2.08
N ASP A 247 17.16 10.98 3.13
CA ASP A 247 17.25 11.44 4.52
C ASP A 247 18.12 10.46 5.34
N PRO A 248 19.14 10.94 6.08
CA PRO A 248 19.95 10.11 6.99
C PRO A 248 19.10 9.34 8.02
N ARG A 249 18.03 9.96 8.54
CA ARG A 249 17.12 9.33 9.50
C ARG A 249 16.34 8.18 8.87
N ALA A 250 15.91 8.33 7.63
CA ALA A 250 15.27 7.23 6.90
C ALA A 250 16.22 6.05 6.71
N ARG A 251 17.50 6.33 6.43
CA ARG A 251 18.55 5.32 6.32
C ARG A 251 18.76 4.57 7.64
N GLU A 252 18.85 5.27 8.76
CA GLU A 252 18.95 4.67 10.09
C GLU A 252 17.77 3.77 10.42
N LEU A 253 16.54 4.24 10.14
CA LEU A 253 15.31 3.47 10.39
C LEU A 253 15.28 2.19 9.53
N ALA A 254 15.64 2.29 8.25
CA ALA A 254 15.73 1.12 7.37
C ALA A 254 16.80 0.12 7.83
N ALA A 255 17.96 0.61 8.31
CA ALA A 255 19.01 -0.24 8.87
C ALA A 255 18.54 -0.99 10.12
N LYS A 256 17.80 -0.32 11.02
CA LYS A 256 17.21 -0.95 12.21
C LYS A 256 16.18 -2.03 11.85
N MET A 257 15.32 -1.77 10.87
CA MET A 257 14.36 -2.78 10.39
C MET A 257 15.08 -4.01 9.84
N LYS A 258 16.13 -3.80 9.04
CA LYS A 258 16.93 -4.90 8.50
C LYS A 258 17.62 -5.70 9.60
N ALA A 259 18.29 -5.04 10.54
CA ALA A 259 18.98 -5.69 11.64
C ALA A 259 18.02 -6.55 12.49
N TYR A 260 16.82 -6.04 12.77
CA TYR A 260 15.79 -6.81 13.47
C TYR A 260 15.39 -8.09 12.71
N VAL A 261 15.16 -8.01 11.40
CA VAL A 261 14.80 -9.18 10.60
C VAL A 261 15.93 -10.21 10.56
N ASP A 262 17.17 -9.75 10.41
CA ASP A 262 18.35 -10.62 10.40
C ASP A 262 18.53 -11.32 11.77
N GLU A 263 18.40 -10.59 12.89
CA GLU A 263 18.48 -11.13 14.25
C GLU A 263 17.39 -12.17 14.54
N GLN A 264 16.15 -11.91 14.13
CA GLN A 264 15.06 -12.89 14.30
C GLN A 264 15.32 -14.17 13.50
N ALA A 265 15.90 -14.05 12.31
CA ALA A 265 16.27 -15.21 11.50
C ALA A 265 17.39 -16.04 12.17
N GLU A 266 18.39 -15.40 12.79
CA GLU A 266 19.44 -16.08 13.57
C GLU A 266 18.86 -16.83 14.78
N GLN A 267 17.81 -16.28 15.41
CA GLN A 267 17.08 -16.91 16.51
C GLN A 267 16.09 -18.00 16.05
N GLY A 268 16.04 -18.30 14.74
CA GLY A 268 15.09 -19.27 14.18
C GLY A 268 13.62 -18.82 14.22
N THR A 269 13.36 -17.54 14.49
CA THR A 269 12.01 -16.97 14.54
C THR A 269 11.63 -16.39 13.19
N GLN A 270 10.50 -16.86 12.64
CA GLN A 270 9.99 -16.33 11.38
C GLN A 270 9.21 -15.03 11.63
N VAL A 271 9.71 -13.93 11.10
CA VAL A 271 8.96 -12.66 11.05
C VAL A 271 8.01 -12.70 9.84
N GLU A 272 6.75 -12.33 10.04
CA GLU A 272 5.80 -12.19 8.93
C GLU A 272 6.22 -11.04 7.97
N PRO A 273 6.12 -11.21 6.65
CA PRO A 273 6.42 -10.16 5.67
C PRO A 273 5.57 -8.88 5.85
N ILE A 274 4.29 -9.06 6.15
CA ILE A 274 3.29 -8.00 6.36
C ILE A 274 2.45 -8.46 7.56
N GLY A 275 2.73 -7.93 8.75
CA GLY A 275 2.14 -8.42 9.99
C GLY A 275 1.98 -7.34 11.07
N ALA A 276 1.20 -7.63 12.11
CA ALA A 276 0.96 -6.69 13.20
C ALA A 276 2.21 -6.43 14.07
N ASN A 277 3.18 -7.36 14.04
CA ASN A 277 4.42 -7.34 14.82
C ASN A 277 5.67 -7.43 13.92
N ASP A 278 5.56 -7.02 12.65
CA ASP A 278 6.71 -7.00 11.75
C ASP A 278 7.73 -5.90 12.08
N ALA A 279 8.83 -5.86 11.32
CA ALA A 279 9.92 -4.91 11.52
C ALA A 279 9.46 -3.44 11.52
N VAL A 280 8.45 -3.09 10.71
CA VAL A 280 7.93 -1.71 10.68
C VAL A 280 7.15 -1.40 11.96
N ALA A 281 6.34 -2.33 12.44
CA ALA A 281 5.59 -2.18 13.69
C ALA A 281 6.50 -2.17 14.93
N VAL A 282 7.59 -2.95 14.92
CA VAL A 282 8.57 -2.95 16.02
C VAL A 282 9.32 -1.61 16.10
N ILE A 283 9.73 -1.06 14.96
CA ILE A 283 10.52 0.19 14.92
C ILE A 283 9.66 1.45 15.13
N PHE A 284 8.45 1.50 14.56
CA PHE A 284 7.57 2.68 14.69
C PHE A 284 6.51 2.55 15.78
N GLY A 285 6.44 1.42 16.46
CA GLY A 285 5.33 1.06 17.32
C GLY A 285 4.08 0.63 16.54
N LYS A 286 3.06 0.23 17.31
CA LYS A 286 1.78 -0.26 16.79
C LYS A 286 1.16 0.71 15.78
N ASP A 287 0.64 0.16 14.68
CA ASP A 287 -0.07 0.92 13.68
C ASP A 287 -1.35 1.59 14.23
N HIS A 288 -1.70 2.73 13.66
CA HIS A 288 -2.94 3.42 14.00
C HIS A 288 -4.16 2.58 13.52
N PRO A 289 -5.27 2.49 14.29
CA PRO A 289 -6.42 1.66 13.93
C PRO A 289 -7.04 1.95 12.56
N SER A 290 -6.88 3.17 12.04
CA SER A 290 -7.39 3.57 10.73
C SER A 290 -6.42 3.41 9.56
N ARG A 291 -5.13 3.13 9.81
CA ARG A 291 -4.10 3.10 8.76
C ARG A 291 -2.91 2.22 9.12
N ALA A 292 -2.60 1.27 8.25
CA ALA A 292 -1.35 0.52 8.30
C ALA A 292 -0.22 1.30 7.61
N ARG A 293 0.91 1.51 8.29
CA ARG A 293 2.11 2.15 7.70
C ARG A 293 2.64 1.32 6.52
N CYS A 294 3.28 1.98 5.55
CA CYS A 294 3.85 1.36 4.35
C CYS A 294 2.88 0.63 3.41
N LEU A 295 1.59 0.49 3.72
CA LEU A 295 0.63 -0.13 2.80
C LEU A 295 -0.18 0.89 1.99
N GLY A 296 -0.20 2.16 2.39
CA GLY A 296 -0.82 3.25 1.63
C GLY A 296 -2.24 3.59 2.05
N PHE A 297 -2.98 4.25 1.15
CA PHE A 297 -4.34 4.70 1.41
C PHE A 297 -5.34 3.52 1.34
N GLY A 298 -6.38 3.55 2.18
CA GLY A 298 -7.47 2.55 2.16
C GLY A 298 -7.18 1.24 2.90
N VAL A 299 -5.98 1.07 3.47
CA VAL A 299 -5.60 -0.14 4.22
C VAL A 299 -5.35 0.21 5.68
N ASN A 300 -6.15 -0.41 6.54
CA ASN A 300 -6.03 -0.32 8.00
C ASN A 300 -5.50 -1.66 8.56
N PRO A 301 -5.04 -1.71 9.83
CA PRO A 301 -4.51 -2.95 10.41
C PRO A 301 -5.48 -4.12 10.38
N LYS A 302 -6.80 -3.88 10.56
CA LYS A 302 -7.82 -4.93 10.48
C LYS A 302 -7.90 -5.56 9.08
N ARG A 303 -7.81 -4.75 8.01
CA ARG A 303 -7.79 -5.21 6.62
C ARG A 303 -6.45 -5.85 6.25
N ALA A 304 -5.35 -5.38 6.84
CA ALA A 304 -4.00 -5.84 6.53
C ALA A 304 -3.60 -7.14 7.23
N PHE A 305 -3.94 -7.27 8.52
CA PHE A 305 -3.43 -8.32 9.41
C PHE A 305 -4.56 -9.14 10.07
N GLY A 306 -5.82 -8.78 9.81
CA GLY A 306 -6.97 -9.34 10.54
C GLY A 306 -7.14 -8.73 11.93
N THR A 307 -8.15 -9.21 12.67
CA THR A 307 -8.31 -8.88 14.09
C THR A 307 -7.56 -9.90 14.93
N ASN A 308 -6.57 -9.46 15.74
CA ASN A 308 -5.84 -10.29 16.71
C ASN A 308 -6.71 -10.83 17.87
N GLY A 309 -8.01 -11.09 17.66
CA GLY A 309 -8.98 -11.45 18.69
C GLY A 309 -9.88 -12.64 18.38
N SER A 310 -9.66 -13.36 17.27
CA SER A 310 -10.36 -14.63 17.06
C SER A 310 -9.64 -15.48 16.01
N LYS A 311 -8.97 -16.53 16.48
CA LYS A 311 -9.00 -17.82 15.78
C LYS A 311 -10.42 -18.39 15.90
N SER A 312 -11.41 -17.69 15.34
CA SER A 312 -12.77 -18.19 15.18
C SER A 312 -12.98 -18.36 13.69
N ALA A 313 -13.14 -19.62 13.31
CA ALA A 313 -13.42 -20.06 11.95
C ALA A 313 -14.79 -19.56 11.50
N THR A 314 -14.92 -18.29 11.12
CA THR A 314 -15.97 -17.77 10.24
C THR A 314 -15.74 -16.29 9.93
N SER A 315 -15.10 -15.99 8.78
CA SER A 315 -15.28 -14.70 8.12
C SER A 315 -15.43 -14.94 6.62
N SER A 316 -16.68 -14.93 6.20
CA SER A 316 -17.21 -15.21 4.88
C SER A 316 -16.96 -14.07 3.88
N THR A 317 -15.69 -13.75 3.62
CA THR A 317 -15.29 -12.84 2.53
C THR A 317 -14.06 -13.30 1.73
N SER A 318 -13.40 -14.41 2.10
CA SER A 318 -12.29 -14.98 1.33
C SER A 318 -12.71 -15.97 0.25
N THR A 319 -13.98 -16.06 -0.14
CA THR A 319 -14.45 -17.18 -0.98
C THR A 319 -13.84 -17.23 -2.38
N SER A 320 -13.43 -16.10 -2.97
CA SER A 320 -12.83 -16.11 -4.32
C SER A 320 -11.36 -16.56 -4.27
N CYS A 321 -10.53 -15.88 -3.48
CA CYS A 321 -9.10 -16.18 -3.38
C CYS A 321 -8.83 -17.50 -2.64
N ASP A 322 -9.59 -17.86 -1.59
CA ASP A 322 -9.49 -19.21 -0.98
C ASP A 322 -9.95 -20.29 -1.95
N SER A 323 -10.89 -20.02 -2.86
CA SER A 323 -11.30 -21.03 -3.84
C SER A 323 -10.20 -21.29 -4.88
N GLU A 324 -9.47 -20.26 -5.30
CA GLU A 324 -8.35 -20.39 -6.22
C GLU A 324 -7.16 -21.06 -5.53
N LEU A 325 -6.79 -20.63 -4.32
CA LEU A 325 -5.77 -21.29 -3.50
C LEU A 325 -6.14 -22.74 -3.19
N ARG A 326 -7.42 -23.05 -2.92
CA ARG A 326 -7.86 -24.44 -2.70
C ARG A 326 -7.79 -25.27 -3.97
N LYS A 327 -8.16 -24.72 -5.13
CA LYS A 327 -8.04 -25.40 -6.43
C LYS A 327 -6.59 -25.66 -6.78
N GLU A 328 -5.71 -24.67 -6.59
CA GLU A 328 -4.27 -24.81 -6.82
C GLU A 328 -3.66 -25.85 -5.87
N ASN A 329 -3.98 -25.81 -4.57
CA ASN A 329 -3.56 -26.83 -3.62
C ASN A 329 -4.10 -28.23 -3.97
N GLN A 330 -5.32 -28.32 -4.50
CA GLN A 330 -5.90 -29.60 -4.94
C GLN A 330 -5.19 -30.14 -6.19
N MET A 331 -4.83 -29.25 -7.12
CA MET A 331 -4.07 -29.60 -8.32
C MET A 331 -2.65 -30.06 -7.97
N LEU A 332 -1.94 -29.31 -7.13
CA LEU A 332 -0.61 -29.68 -6.62
C LEU A 332 -0.64 -31.02 -5.86
N ARG A 333 -1.68 -31.28 -5.06
CA ARG A 333 -1.87 -32.58 -4.40
C ARG A 333 -2.08 -33.72 -5.40
N GLY A 334 -2.79 -33.45 -6.50
CA GLY A 334 -2.94 -34.39 -7.62
C GLY A 334 -1.60 -34.68 -8.30
N GLU A 335 -0.83 -33.65 -8.65
CA GLU A 335 0.49 -33.79 -9.27
C GLU A 335 1.48 -34.56 -8.37
N VAL A 336 1.45 -34.31 -7.05
CA VAL A 336 2.26 -35.06 -6.09
C VAL A 336 1.84 -36.54 -6.07
N GLY A 337 0.54 -36.84 -6.13
CA GLY A 337 0.05 -38.22 -6.23
C GLY A 337 0.51 -38.93 -7.51
N ASP A 338 0.47 -38.24 -8.65
CA ASP A 338 0.93 -38.78 -9.93
C ASP A 338 2.45 -39.00 -9.95
N LEU A 339 3.21 -38.09 -9.35
CA LEU A 339 4.66 -38.25 -9.17
C LEU A 339 4.98 -39.42 -8.24
N GLN A 340 4.26 -39.58 -7.13
CA GLN A 340 4.42 -40.73 -6.23
C GLN A 340 4.12 -42.05 -6.95
N ALA A 341 3.07 -42.11 -7.78
CA ALA A 341 2.76 -43.29 -8.58
C ALA A 341 3.83 -43.58 -9.65
N LYS A 342 4.45 -42.55 -10.23
CA LYS A 342 5.60 -42.73 -11.14
C LYS A 342 6.83 -43.25 -10.42
N VAL A 343 7.14 -42.73 -9.23
CA VAL A 343 8.25 -43.21 -8.40
C VAL A 343 8.05 -44.69 -8.04
N ALA A 344 6.86 -45.08 -7.57
CA ALA A 344 6.56 -46.49 -7.25
C ALA A 344 6.70 -47.44 -8.46
N ARG A 345 6.31 -46.98 -9.66
CA ARG A 345 6.52 -47.76 -10.90
C ARG A 345 8.01 -47.88 -11.26
N LEU A 346 8.77 -46.80 -11.10
CA LEU A 346 10.22 -46.84 -11.34
C LEU A 346 10.92 -47.75 -10.33
N GLU A 347 10.54 -47.70 -9.05
CA GLU A 347 11.02 -48.61 -8.00
C GLU A 347 10.78 -50.07 -8.38
N SER A 348 9.56 -50.42 -8.82
CA SER A 348 9.24 -51.78 -9.26
C SER A 348 10.05 -52.24 -10.49
N VAL A 349 10.29 -51.35 -11.46
CA VAL A 349 11.13 -51.66 -12.63
C VAL A 349 12.59 -51.86 -12.21
N VAL A 350 13.10 -51.03 -11.29
CA VAL A 350 14.45 -51.17 -10.74
C VAL A 350 14.60 -52.50 -10.01
N GLU A 351 13.61 -52.89 -9.19
CA GLU A 351 13.60 -54.20 -8.52
C GLU A 351 13.60 -55.36 -9.51
N GLN A 352 12.75 -55.32 -10.54
CA GLN A 352 12.71 -56.36 -11.58
C GLN A 352 14.03 -56.49 -12.35
N LEU A 353 14.67 -55.37 -12.67
CA LEU A 353 15.98 -55.35 -13.33
C LEU A 353 17.09 -55.85 -12.40
N ALA A 354 17.07 -55.49 -11.12
CA ALA A 354 18.02 -55.96 -10.12
C ALA A 354 17.92 -57.49 -9.92
N HIS A 355 16.71 -58.05 -9.89
CA HIS A 355 16.48 -59.50 -9.83
C HIS A 355 16.97 -60.20 -11.09
N ARG A 356 16.70 -59.65 -12.28
CA ARG A 356 17.11 -60.24 -13.56
C ARG A 356 18.62 -60.25 -13.78
N GLN A 357 19.35 -59.32 -13.17
CA GLN A 357 20.82 -59.23 -13.28
C GLN A 357 21.56 -59.92 -12.12
N GLY A 358 20.85 -60.58 -11.19
CA GLY A 358 21.48 -61.24 -10.03
C GLY A 358 22.06 -60.26 -9.00
N LEU A 359 21.65 -58.99 -9.03
CA LEU A 359 22.12 -57.91 -8.15
C LEU A 359 21.15 -57.61 -7.00
N GLY A 360 20.21 -58.51 -6.72
CA GLY A 360 19.18 -58.33 -5.68
C GLY A 360 19.71 -58.05 -4.27
N ALA A 361 20.99 -58.36 -4.00
CA ALA A 361 21.65 -58.08 -2.72
C ALA A 361 22.21 -56.65 -2.57
N LEU A 362 22.21 -55.83 -3.64
CA LEU A 362 22.70 -54.44 -3.60
C LEU A 362 21.60 -53.40 -3.32
N PHE A 363 20.33 -53.80 -3.37
CA PHE A 363 19.19 -52.93 -3.12
C PHE A 363 18.47 -53.40 -1.86
N PRO A 364 18.66 -52.73 -0.70
CA PRO A 364 17.89 -53.05 0.49
C PRO A 364 16.40 -52.80 0.22
N THR A 365 15.54 -53.67 0.74
CA THR A 365 14.08 -53.48 0.74
C THR A 365 13.75 -52.11 1.32
N PRO A 366 13.00 -51.24 0.61
CA PRO A 366 12.56 -49.98 1.18
C PRO A 366 11.66 -50.29 2.37
N ALA A 367 11.87 -49.57 3.48
CA ALA A 367 10.94 -49.57 4.61
C ALA A 367 9.53 -49.35 4.05
N SER A 368 8.57 -50.13 4.55
CA SER A 368 7.22 -50.06 4.01
C SER A 368 6.71 -48.61 4.11
N VAL A 369 5.97 -48.14 3.12
CA VAL A 369 5.37 -46.79 3.15
C VAL A 369 4.50 -46.59 4.41
N GLN A 370 4.02 -47.70 5.00
CA GLN A 370 3.33 -47.74 6.28
C GLN A 370 4.26 -47.43 7.47
N GLU A 371 5.50 -47.93 7.52
CA GLU A 371 6.48 -47.59 8.55
C GLU A 371 6.89 -46.11 8.50
N ILE A 372 7.03 -45.52 7.31
CA ILE A 372 7.35 -44.09 7.15
C ILE A 372 6.16 -43.21 7.58
N GLN A 373 4.93 -43.63 7.28
CA GLN A 373 3.71 -42.95 7.76
C GLN A 373 3.53 -43.08 9.27
N GLN A 374 3.88 -44.22 9.85
CA GLN A 374 3.80 -44.48 11.28
C GLN A 374 4.86 -43.70 12.06
N LEU A 375 6.09 -43.61 11.54
CA LEU A 375 7.15 -42.72 12.07
C LEU A 375 6.78 -41.23 11.92
N GLY A 376 6.06 -40.85 10.86
CA GLY A 376 5.55 -39.49 10.67
C GLY A 376 4.43 -39.11 11.65
N LEU A 377 3.52 -40.05 11.94
CA LEU A 377 2.44 -39.88 12.92
C LEU A 377 2.97 -39.85 14.36
N GLU A 378 3.94 -40.71 14.70
CA GLU A 378 4.60 -40.70 16.01
C GLU A 378 5.45 -39.44 16.22
N ALA A 379 6.06 -38.89 15.16
CA ALA A 379 6.78 -37.61 15.24
C ALA A 379 5.85 -36.40 15.38
N SER A 380 4.62 -36.45 14.86
CA SER A 380 3.60 -35.43 15.12
C SER A 380 3.04 -35.50 16.55
N ASP A 381 2.73 -36.69 17.05
CA ASP A 381 2.28 -36.90 18.44
C ASP A 381 3.36 -36.50 19.46
N ALA A 382 4.64 -36.77 19.16
CA ALA A 382 5.77 -36.34 20.00
C ALA A 382 5.95 -34.81 20.04
N ARG A 383 5.60 -34.09 18.97
CA ARG A 383 5.63 -32.62 18.92
C ARG A 383 4.44 -32.00 19.65
N GLU A 384 3.26 -32.60 19.53
CA GLU A 384 2.04 -32.14 20.20
C GLU A 384 2.15 -32.35 21.73
N THR A 385 2.63 -33.50 22.16
CA THR A 385 2.91 -33.78 23.59
C THR A 385 4.06 -32.95 24.17
N SER A 386 5.04 -32.53 23.36
CA SER A 386 6.10 -31.61 23.79
C SER A 386 5.59 -30.17 23.93
N GLN A 387 4.74 -29.72 23.01
CA GLN A 387 4.08 -28.40 23.09
C GLN A 387 3.07 -28.32 24.25
N GLU A 388 2.35 -29.40 24.55
CA GLU A 388 1.47 -29.47 25.74
C GLU A 388 2.26 -29.48 27.06
N ARG A 389 3.43 -30.14 27.10
CA ARG A 389 4.33 -30.12 28.28
C ARG A 389 4.98 -28.76 28.49
N GLU A 390 5.37 -28.06 27.43
CA GLU A 390 5.87 -26.68 27.52
C GLU A 390 4.77 -25.69 27.92
N GLY A 391 3.55 -25.85 27.40
CA GLY A 391 2.37 -25.06 27.81
C GLY A 391 1.97 -25.28 29.27
N ALA A 392 2.04 -26.52 29.76
CA ALA A 392 1.77 -26.85 31.16
C ALA A 392 2.86 -26.33 32.13
N SER A 393 4.13 -26.32 31.70
CA SER A 393 5.25 -25.75 32.47
C SER A 393 5.10 -24.23 32.65
N TYR A 394 4.71 -23.51 31.59
CA TYR A 394 4.44 -22.07 31.64
C TYR A 394 3.21 -21.73 32.50
N ALA A 395 2.16 -22.55 32.45
CA ALA A 395 0.96 -22.37 33.29
C ALA A 395 1.24 -22.62 34.79
N HIS A 396 2.19 -23.50 35.13
CA HIS A 396 2.58 -23.77 36.51
C HIS A 396 3.54 -22.71 37.10
N GLN A 397 4.38 -22.08 36.29
CA GLN A 397 5.23 -20.95 36.72
C GLN A 397 4.40 -19.68 36.97
N THR A 398 3.47 -19.35 36.07
CA THR A 398 2.58 -18.18 36.22
C THR A 398 1.63 -18.32 37.43
N SER A 399 1.10 -19.52 37.68
CA SER A 399 0.26 -19.79 38.87
C SER A 399 1.02 -19.75 40.21
N ARG A 400 2.36 -19.88 40.19
CA ARG A 400 3.21 -19.81 41.40
C ARG A 400 3.67 -18.37 41.69
N GLU A 401 3.83 -17.53 40.66
CA GLU A 401 4.10 -16.10 40.82
C GLU A 401 2.86 -15.30 41.25
N GLU A 402 1.66 -15.64 40.76
CA GLU A 402 0.42 -14.95 41.16
C GLU A 402 -0.03 -15.24 42.60
N ARG A 403 0.37 -16.38 43.20
CA ARG A 403 0.11 -16.67 44.62
C ARG A 403 1.13 -16.05 45.60
N GLY A 404 2.22 -15.47 45.08
CA GLY A 404 3.27 -14.83 45.89
C GLY A 404 3.02 -13.37 46.25
N ASN A 405 2.06 -12.68 45.60
CA ASN A 405 1.95 -11.22 45.68
C ASN A 405 0.69 -10.66 46.40
N VAL A 406 -0.03 -11.50 47.15
CA VAL A 406 -1.20 -11.06 47.95
C VAL A 406 -0.86 -11.02 49.44
N LYS A 407 0.12 -10.19 49.83
CA LYS A 407 0.19 -9.65 51.20
C LYS A 407 0.71 -8.22 51.19
N GLY A 408 -0.23 -7.28 51.29
CA GLY A 408 0.01 -6.01 51.98
C GLY A 408 0.01 -4.77 51.10
N LYS A 409 -1.18 -4.20 50.83
CA LYS A 409 -1.35 -2.73 50.82
C LYS A 409 -2.66 -2.35 51.50
N LYS A 410 -2.50 -1.66 52.63
CA LYS A 410 -3.55 -1.06 53.46
C LYS A 410 -4.29 0.02 52.67
N LYS A 411 -5.61 0.06 52.83
CA LYS A 411 -6.51 1.16 52.42
C LYS A 411 -6.16 2.45 53.15
N VAL A 412 -6.14 3.57 52.45
CA VAL A 412 -6.34 4.93 52.99
C VAL A 412 -7.33 5.66 52.07
N PRO A 413 -8.38 6.34 52.60
CA PRO A 413 -9.44 6.92 51.78
C PRO A 413 -9.09 8.35 51.34
N PHE A 414 -9.52 8.70 50.12
CA PHE A 414 -9.47 10.07 49.61
C PHE A 414 -10.61 10.90 50.20
N ARG A 415 -10.26 12.13 50.58
CA ARG A 415 -11.18 13.26 50.73
C ARG A 415 -10.85 14.28 49.66
#